data_AF-A0A356KZY1-F1
#
_entry.id   AF-A0A356KZY1-F1
#
_cell.length_a   1.000
_cell.length_b   1.000
_cell.length_c   1.000
_cell.angle_alpha   90.00
_cell.angle_beta   90.00
_cell.angle_gamma   90.00
#
_symmetry.space_group_name_H-M   'P 1'
#
loop_
_entity.id
_entity.type
_entity.pdbx_description
1 polymer ?
#
loop_
_entity_poly.entity_id
_entity_poly.type
_entity_poly.pdbx_seq_one_letter_code
_entity_poly.pdbx_strand_id
1 'polypeptide(L)'
;MSFSPSRPRICLFCKEPRPGFSKTRLAGELGPEVAAEAAWAFLSDGLEVARRVAEALEGRLLAVHTPAEPGERFLRLLEEAG
;
A
#
# COMPACT_ATOMS: atom_id res chain seq x y z
N MET A 1 18.21 11.67 31.47
CA MET A 1 17.30 11.73 30.29
C MET A 1 16.73 10.33 30.11
N SER A 2 15.41 10.15 30.31
CA SER A 2 14.73 8.87 30.07
C SER A 2 14.40 8.78 28.57
N PHE A 3 14.87 7.72 27.90
CA PHE A 3 14.48 7.43 26.52
C PHE A 3 13.11 6.74 26.57
N SER A 4 12.06 7.46 26.20
CA SER A 4 10.78 6.82 25.89
C SER A 4 10.88 6.22 24.49
N PRO A 5 10.79 4.90 24.31
CA PRO A 5 10.83 4.33 22.97
C PRO A 5 9.62 4.84 22.19
N SER A 6 9.88 5.50 21.06
CA SER A 6 8.83 5.92 20.14
C SER A 6 8.04 4.69 19.67
N ARG A 7 6.70 4.81 19.58
CA ARG A 7 5.85 3.73 19.07
C ARG A 7 6.39 3.21 17.72
N PRO A 8 6.42 1.88 17.51
CA PRO A 8 6.93 1.31 16.27
C PRO A 8 6.11 1.77 15.07
N ARG A 9 6.77 1.91 13.92
CA ARG A 9 6.16 2.35 12.67
C ARG A 9 6.31 1.27 11.62
N ILE A 10 5.19 0.89 11.00
CA ILE A 10 5.16 0.03 9.83
C ILE A 10 5.02 0.94 8.62
N CYS A 11 6.00 0.95 7.73
CA CYS A 11 5.97 1.75 6.51
C CYS A 11 5.69 0.84 5.31
N LEU A 12 4.52 1.00 4.68
CA LEU A 12 4.20 0.29 3.44
C LEU A 12 4.47 1.22 2.25
N PHE A 13 5.49 0.87 1.46
CA PHE A 13 5.78 1.57 0.22
C PHE A 13 4.89 1.02 -0.90
N CYS A 14 4.13 1.90 -1.53
CA CYS A 14 3.21 1.52 -2.59
C CYS A 14 3.21 2.52 -3.74
N LYS A 15 2.76 2.05 -4.90
CA LYS A 15 2.50 2.87 -6.07
C LYS A 15 1.08 2.59 -6.52
N GLU A 16 0.36 3.63 -6.91
CA GLU A 16 -1.00 3.48 -7.43
C GLU A 16 -1.02 2.49 -8.60
N PRO A 17 -1.79 1.40 -8.51
CA PRO A 17 -1.94 0.46 -9.61
C PRO A 17 -2.67 1.10 -10.78
N ARG A 18 -1.93 1.32 -11.87
CA ARG A 18 -2.44 1.88 -13.14
C ARG A 18 -2.04 0.96 -14.31
N PRO A 19 -2.95 0.65 -15.24
CA PRO A 19 -2.64 -0.11 -16.45
C PRO A 19 -1.45 0.46 -17.20
N GLY A 20 -0.50 -0.39 -17.61
CA GLY A 20 0.72 0.03 -18.32
C GLY A 20 1.82 0.66 -17.45
N PHE A 21 1.54 1.02 -16.18
CA PHE A 21 2.53 1.63 -15.27
C PHE A 21 2.88 0.76 -14.06
N SER A 22 2.10 -0.29 -13.82
CA SER A 22 2.26 -1.24 -12.72
C SER A 22 2.40 -2.65 -13.26
N LYS A 23 3.33 -3.41 -12.67
CA LYS A 23 3.58 -4.81 -13.02
C LYS A 23 3.68 -5.04 -14.54
N THR A 24 4.42 -4.17 -15.24
CA THR A 24 4.51 -4.17 -16.72
C THR A 24 5.01 -5.48 -17.32
N ARG A 25 5.84 -6.23 -16.60
CA ARG A 25 6.24 -7.58 -17.00
C ARG A 25 5.07 -8.58 -16.94
N LEU A 26 4.23 -8.51 -15.90
CA LEU A 26 3.03 -9.33 -15.77
C LEU A 26 1.97 -8.94 -16.81
N ALA A 27 1.89 -7.64 -17.13
CA ALA A 27 1.01 -7.14 -18.19
C ALA A 27 1.34 -7.73 -19.56
N GLY A 28 2.60 -8.12 -19.82
CA GLY A 28 2.98 -8.80 -21.06
C GLY A 28 2.33 -10.17 -21.24
N GLU A 29 1.94 -10.82 -20.13
CA GLU A 29 1.31 -12.14 -20.13
C GLU A 29 -0.21 -12.08 -19.98
N LEU A 30 -0.71 -11.15 -19.14
CA LEU A 30 -2.14 -11.08 -18.76
C LEU A 30 -2.92 -9.91 -19.35
N GLY A 31 -2.23 -8.98 -20.01
CA GLY A 31 -2.78 -7.67 -20.37
C GLY A 31 -2.65 -6.63 -19.25
N PRO A 32 -2.53 -5.33 -19.59
CA PRO A 32 -2.26 -4.26 -18.62
C PRO A 32 -3.39 -4.02 -17.61
N GLU A 33 -4.64 -4.24 -17.99
CA GLU A 33 -5.81 -4.07 -17.12
C GLU A 33 -5.83 -5.15 -16.03
N VAL A 34 -5.71 -6.42 -16.42
CA VAL A 34 -5.68 -7.54 -15.48
C VAL A 34 -4.49 -7.45 -14.53
N ALA A 35 -3.31 -7.08 -15.04
CA ALA A 35 -2.14 -6.88 -14.21
C ALA A 35 -2.30 -5.73 -13.20
N ALA A 36 -3.00 -4.65 -13.58
CA ALA A 36 -3.31 -3.55 -12.67
C ALA A 36 -4.32 -3.96 -11.59
N GLU A 37 -5.38 -4.70 -11.95
CA GLU A 37 -6.34 -5.22 -10.96
C GLU A 37 -5.70 -6.23 -10.00
N ALA A 38 -4.79 -7.09 -10.47
CA ALA A 38 -4.01 -7.94 -9.58
C ALA A 38 -3.13 -7.13 -8.62
N ALA A 39 -2.53 -6.03 -9.11
CA ALA A 39 -1.76 -5.13 -8.26
C ALA A 39 -2.63 -4.37 -7.23
N TRP A 40 -3.90 -4.06 -7.55
CA TRP A 40 -4.88 -3.56 -6.58
C TRP A 40 -5.14 -4.58 -5.48
N ALA A 41 -5.37 -5.84 -5.82
CA ALA A 41 -5.58 -6.91 -4.84
C ALA A 41 -4.36 -7.07 -3.91
N PHE A 42 -3.15 -7.14 -4.48
CA PHE A 42 -1.93 -7.24 -3.67
C PHE A 42 -1.70 -6.04 -2.75
N LEU A 43 -2.08 -4.84 -3.18
CA LEU A 43 -1.99 -3.66 -2.33
C LEU A 43 -2.97 -3.74 -1.16
N SER A 44 -4.23 -4.12 -1.42
CA SER A 44 -5.25 -4.31 -0.38
C SER A 44 -4.82 -5.34 0.65
N ASP A 45 -4.32 -6.50 0.21
CA ASP A 45 -3.81 -7.55 1.11
C ASP A 45 -2.61 -7.06 1.92
N GLY A 46 -1.67 -6.35 1.27
CA GLY A 46 -0.50 -5.80 1.92
C GLY A 46 -0.84 -4.76 3.00
N LEU A 47 -1.83 -3.90 2.72
CA LEU A 47 -2.36 -2.93 3.69
C LEU A 47 -3.00 -3.63 4.89
N GLU A 48 -3.83 -4.64 4.65
CA GLU A 48 -4.48 -5.40 5.72
C GLU A 48 -3.46 -6.10 6.65
N VAL A 49 -2.43 -6.71 6.07
CA VAL A 49 -1.34 -7.32 6.86
C VAL A 49 -0.58 -6.24 7.64
N ALA A 50 -0.22 -5.13 6.99
CA ALA A 50 0.53 -4.06 7.63
C ALA A 50 -0.26 -3.40 8.79
N ARG A 51 -1.58 -3.24 8.63
CA ARG A 51 -2.50 -2.76 9.68
C ARG A 51 -2.49 -3.70 10.88
N ARG A 52 -2.68 -5.00 10.66
CA ARG A 52 -2.65 -6.02 11.74
C ARG A 52 -1.32 -6.04 12.49
N VAL A 53 -0.20 -5.89 11.78
CA VAL A 53 1.13 -5.82 12.40
C VAL A 53 1.28 -4.53 13.23
N ALA A 54 0.82 -3.40 12.71
CA ALA A 54 0.83 -2.14 13.46
C ALA A 54 -0.01 -2.23 14.74
N GLU A 55 -1.20 -2.83 14.67
CA GLU A 55 -2.07 -3.08 15.83
C GLU A 55 -1.42 -3.98 16.87
N ALA A 56 -0.86 -5.12 16.44
CA ALA A 56 -0.18 -6.06 17.34
C ALA A 56 1.03 -5.47 18.06
N LEU A 57 1.64 -4.43 17.50
CA LEU A 57 2.79 -3.73 18.06
C LEU A 57 2.42 -2.43 18.80
N GLU A 58 1.12 -2.12 18.92
CA GLU A 58 0.63 -0.82 19.41
C GLU A 58 1.29 0.38 18.68
N GLY A 59 1.60 0.15 17.40
CA GLY A 59 2.35 1.02 16.52
C GLY A 59 1.48 1.93 15.67
N ARG A 60 2.04 2.38 14.54
CA ARG A 60 1.33 3.13 13.50
C ARG A 60 1.69 2.59 12.12
N LEU A 61 0.70 2.51 11.24
CA LEU A 61 0.90 2.27 9.81
C LEU A 61 1.11 3.61 9.09
N LEU A 62 2.10 3.65 8.19
CA LEU A 62 2.36 4.75 7.27
C LEU A 62 2.36 4.21 5.85
N ALA A 63 1.40 4.62 5.03
CA ALA A 63 1.42 4.38 3.60
C ALA A 63 2.29 5.45 2.92
N VAL A 64 3.44 5.04 2.38
CA VAL A 64 4.34 5.91 1.61
C VAL A 64 4.09 5.64 0.14
N HIS A 65 3.54 6.62 -0.58
CA HIS A 65 3.02 6.36 -1.92
C HIS A 65 3.50 7.30 -3.01
N THR A 66 3.30 6.85 -4.24
CA THR A 66 3.45 7.62 -5.48
C THR A 66 2.28 7.26 -6.42
N PRO A 67 1.78 8.20 -7.25
CA PRO A 67 2.23 9.57 -7.45
C PRO A 67 1.87 10.53 -6.30
N ALA A 68 2.38 11.77 -6.38
CA ALA A 68 2.04 12.85 -5.45
C ALA A 68 0.56 13.26 -5.54
N GLU A 69 -0.05 13.07 -6.72
CA GLU A 69 -1.48 13.26 -6.98
C GLU A 69 -2.12 11.91 -7.33
N PRO A 70 -2.49 11.11 -6.33
CA PRO A 70 -3.14 9.82 -6.55
C PRO A 70 -4.60 9.97 -6.98
N GLY A 71 -5.14 8.93 -7.63
CA GLY A 71 -6.57 8.84 -7.93
C GLY A 71 -7.42 8.55 -6.68
N GLU A 72 -8.71 8.87 -6.75
CA GLU A 72 -9.67 8.72 -5.64
C GLU A 72 -9.82 7.27 -5.14
N ARG A 73 -9.74 6.28 -6.03
CA ARG A 73 -9.78 4.84 -5.64
C ARG A 73 -8.61 4.50 -4.72
N PHE A 74 -7.44 5.08 -5.00
CA PHE A 74 -6.23 4.81 -4.25
C PHE A 74 -6.28 5.46 -2.88
N LEU A 75 -6.70 6.72 -2.82
CA LEU A 75 -6.90 7.44 -1.56
C LEU A 75 -7.87 6.72 -0.64
N ARG A 76 -9.04 6.32 -1.15
CA ARG A 76 -10.03 5.55 -0.37
C ARG A 76 -9.44 4.27 0.21
N LEU A 77 -8.72 3.50 -0.59
CA LEU A 77 -8.08 2.28 -0.12
C LEU A 77 -7.03 2.53 0.98
N LEU A 78 -6.27 3.62 0.89
CA LEU A 78 -5.30 4.00 1.92
C LEU A 78 -5.98 4.47 3.22
N GLU A 79 -7.08 5.22 3.10
CA GLU A 79 -7.89 5.69 4.23
C GLU A 79 -8.56 4.54 4.99
N GLU A 80 -9.06 3.53 4.28
CA GLU A 80 -9.68 2.34 4.87
C GLU A 80 -8.68 1.45 5.64
N ALA A 81 -7.38 1.58 5.37
CA ALA A 81 -6.32 0.80 6.00
C ALA A 81 -5.71 1.47 7.24
N GLY A 82 -5.96 2.77 7.45
CA GLY A 82 -5.42 3.59 8.55
C GLY A 82 -6.41 3.86 9.66
#